data_AF-A0A430BGP1-F1
#
_entry.id   AF-A0A430BGP1-F1
#
_cell.length_a   1.000
_cell.length_b   1.000
_cell.length_c   1.000
_cell.angle_alpha   90.00
_cell.angle_beta   90.00
_cell.angle_gamma   90.00
#
_symmetry.space_group_name_H-M   'P 1'
#
loop_
_entity.id
_entity.type
_entity.pdbx_description
1 polymer ?
#
loop_
_entity_poly.entity_id
_entity_poly.type
_entity_poly.pdbx_seq_one_letter_code
_entity_poly.pdbx_strand_id
1 'polypeptide(L)'
;MSTSQFADRAPEASQLTAYDESHLNVYLRLLDADEVGADWREAATAILDVDPAAEPQRAKAMHDSHLARARWMTEVGYAHLLGCERPLRR
;
A
#
# COMPACT_ATOMS: atom_id res chain seq x y z
N MET A 1 -7.99 -9.50 21.34
CA MET A 1 -8.22 -9.55 19.88
C MET A 1 -7.52 -8.34 19.32
N SER A 2 -6.38 -8.51 18.65
CA SER A 2 -5.75 -7.36 17.98
C SER A 2 -6.63 -6.98 16.80
N THR A 3 -7.29 -5.84 16.91
CA THR A 3 -7.79 -5.09 15.76
C THR A 3 -6.60 -4.82 14.85
N SER A 4 -6.52 -5.54 13.72
CA SER A 4 -5.52 -5.27 12.68
C SER A 4 -5.58 -3.79 12.32
N GLN A 5 -4.45 -3.10 12.39
CA GLN A 5 -4.37 -1.68 12.03
C GLN A 5 -4.60 -1.46 10.52
N PHE A 6 -4.50 -2.53 9.72
CA PHE A 6 -4.64 -2.51 8.27
C PHE A 6 -5.91 -3.20 7.83
N ALA A 7 -6.51 -2.67 6.76
CA ALA A 7 -7.54 -3.37 6.02
C ALA A 7 -6.91 -4.55 5.25
N ASP A 8 -7.71 -5.57 4.94
CA ASP A 8 -7.26 -6.71 4.14
C ASP A 8 -6.89 -6.31 2.69
N ARG A 9 -7.38 -5.16 2.24
CA ARG A 9 -7.14 -4.58 0.92
C ARG A 9 -6.89 -3.08 1.05
N ALA A 10 -5.87 -2.58 0.34
CA ALA A 10 -5.68 -1.14 0.18
C ALA A 10 -6.84 -0.52 -0.64
N PRO A 11 -7.09 0.79 -0.48
CA PRO A 11 -8.11 1.49 -1.26
C PRO A 11 -7.82 1.46 -2.77
N GLU A 12 -8.86 1.26 -3.58
CA GLU A 12 -8.80 1.31 -5.05
C GLU A 12 -9.29 2.65 -5.62
N ALA A 13 -9.32 3.70 -4.80
CA ALA A 13 -9.81 5.02 -5.20
C ALA A 13 -8.85 5.72 -6.19
N SER A 14 -9.40 6.51 -7.12
CA SER A 14 -8.61 7.27 -8.11
C SER A 14 -7.89 8.50 -7.52
N GLN A 15 -8.07 8.77 -6.23
CA GLN A 15 -7.47 9.87 -5.47
C GLN A 15 -6.92 9.34 -4.15
N LEU A 16 -6.08 10.13 -3.49
CA LEU A 16 -5.63 9.83 -2.12
C LEU A 16 -6.82 9.84 -1.16
N THR A 17 -6.80 8.89 -0.24
CA THR A 17 -7.79 8.76 0.82
C THR A 17 -7.15 9.03 2.18
N ALA A 18 -7.96 9.29 3.20
CA ALA A 18 -7.47 9.39 4.58
C ALA A 18 -6.73 8.13 5.05
N TYR A 19 -7.09 6.96 4.53
CA TYR A 19 -6.37 5.70 4.79
C TYR A 19 -4.96 5.74 4.19
N ASP A 20 -4.80 6.29 2.99
CA ASP A 20 -3.48 6.40 2.37
C ASP A 20 -2.59 7.38 3.14
N GLU A 21 -3.14 8.52 3.56
CA GLU A 21 -2.43 9.53 4.35
C GLU A 21 -1.97 8.97 5.69
N SER A 22 -2.81 8.19 6.38
CA SER A 22 -2.45 7.58 7.68
C SER A 22 -1.43 6.45 7.56
N HIS A 23 -1.23 5.88 6.37
CA HIS A 23 -0.36 4.72 6.13
C HIS A 23 0.80 5.00 5.18
N LEU A 24 1.17 6.27 4.99
CA LEU A 24 2.26 6.65 4.07
C LEU A 24 3.59 5.98 4.40
N ASN A 25 3.94 5.86 5.69
CA ASN A 25 5.16 5.20 6.13
C ASN A 25 5.20 3.71 5.78
N VAL A 26 4.03 3.06 5.73
CA VAL A 26 3.88 1.65 5.41
C VAL A 26 4.09 1.44 3.92
N TYR A 27 3.55 2.32 3.08
CA TYR A 27 3.80 2.29 1.64
C TYR A 27 5.28 2.49 1.30
N LEU A 28 5.97 3.42 1.97
CA LEU A 28 7.42 3.60 1.78
C LEU A 28 8.20 2.33 2.14
N ARG A 29 7.90 1.71 3.29
CA ARG A 29 8.57 0.46 3.70
C ARG A 29 8.30 -0.71 2.74
N LEU A 30 7.10 -0.78 2.15
CA LEU A 30 6.77 -1.79 1.14
C LEU A 30 7.56 -1.57 -0.16
N LEU A 31 7.72 -0.31 -0.58
CA LEU A 31 8.54 0.03 -1.75
C LEU A 31 10.01 -0.30 -1.50
N ASP A 32 10.56 0.05 -0.33
CA ASP A 32 11.94 -0.29 0.03
C ASP A 32 12.16 -1.82 0.02
N ALA A 33 11.21 -2.58 0.59
CA ALA A 33 11.27 -4.04 0.62
C ALA A 33 11.22 -4.66 -0.79
N ASP A 34 10.37 -4.11 -1.67
CA ASP A 34 10.26 -4.54 -3.06
C ASP A 34 11.53 -4.19 -3.87
N GLU A 35 12.13 -3.02 -3.64
CA GLU A 35 13.37 -2.58 -4.31
C GLU A 35 14.55 -3.51 -3.98
N VAL A 36 14.66 -3.97 -2.73
CA VAL A 36 15.69 -4.93 -2.32
C VAL A 36 15.32 -6.40 -2.62
N GLY A 37 14.14 -6.65 -3.20
CA GLY A 37 13.67 -7.99 -3.56
C GLY A 37 13.38 -8.89 -2.36
N ALA A 38 12.91 -8.34 -1.25
CA ALA A 38 12.54 -9.10 -0.05
C ALA A 38 11.40 -10.11 -0.33
N ASP A 39 11.34 -11.20 0.44
CA ASP A 39 10.20 -12.12 0.36
C ASP A 39 8.93 -11.41 0.85
N TRP A 40 7.87 -11.45 0.04
CA TRP A 40 6.58 -10.87 0.38
C TRP A 40 6.02 -11.36 1.72
N ARG A 41 6.36 -12.58 2.15
CA ARG A 41 5.95 -13.14 3.44
C ARG A 41 6.60 -12.41 4.61
N GLU A 42 7.90 -12.13 4.50
CA GLU A 42 8.64 -11.37 5.51
C GLU A 42 8.12 -9.93 5.57
N ALA A 43 7.89 -9.31 4.41
CA ALA A 43 7.27 -8.00 4.31
C ALA A 43 5.85 -7.97 4.92
N ALA A 44 5.01 -8.97 4.63
CA ALA A 44 3.65 -9.06 5.16
C ALA A 44 3.65 -9.13 6.70
N THR A 45 4.53 -9.93 7.30
CA THR A 45 4.65 -10.01 8.76
C THR A 45 5.27 -8.75 9.36
N ALA A 46 6.39 -8.26 8.82
CA ALA A 46 7.15 -7.18 9.42
C ALA A 46 6.54 -5.78 9.19
N ILE A 47 5.72 -5.61 8.15
CA ILE A 47 5.17 -4.31 7.73
C ILE A 47 3.65 -4.27 7.91
N LEU A 48 2.94 -5.35 7.58
CA LEU A 48 1.46 -5.40 7.60
C LEU A 48 0.88 -6.19 8.78
N ASP A 49 1.74 -6.65 9.69
CA ASP A 49 1.38 -7.39 10.91
C ASP A 49 0.43 -8.57 10.65
N VAL A 50 0.65 -9.27 9.54
CA VAL A 50 -0.14 -10.45 9.15
C VAL A 50 0.77 -11.67 8.98
N ASP A 51 0.38 -12.78 9.59
CA ASP A 51 1.12 -14.03 9.53
C ASP A 51 0.73 -14.83 8.27
N PRO A 52 1.63 -14.98 7.27
CA PRO A 52 1.37 -15.74 6.06
C PRO A 52 1.36 -17.26 6.28
N ALA A 53 1.84 -17.78 7.41
CA ALA A 53 1.72 -19.19 7.75
C ALA A 53 0.33 -19.51 8.32
N ALA A 54 -0.22 -18.62 9.15
CA ALA A 54 -1.56 -18.76 9.69
C ALA A 54 -2.65 -18.43 8.66
N GLU A 55 -2.48 -17.35 7.88
CA GLU A 55 -3.52 -16.79 7.01
C GLU A 55 -2.95 -16.42 5.62
N PRO A 56 -2.45 -17.40 4.84
CA PRO A 56 -1.67 -17.16 3.62
C PRO A 56 -2.41 -16.34 2.56
N GLN A 57 -3.70 -16.62 2.33
CA GLN A 57 -4.45 -15.87 1.32
C GLN A 57 -4.66 -14.41 1.73
N ARG A 58 -4.93 -14.15 3.01
CA ARG A 58 -5.13 -12.80 3.54
C ARG A 58 -3.82 -12.02 3.50
N ALA A 59 -2.73 -12.62 3.98
CA ALA A 59 -1.40 -12.02 3.95
C ALA A 59 -0.97 -11.64 2.53
N LYS A 60 -1.18 -12.53 1.55
CA LYS A 60 -0.84 -12.26 0.16
C LYS A 60 -1.69 -11.14 -0.43
N ALA A 61 -3.00 -11.16 -0.17
CA ALA A 61 -3.92 -10.12 -0.65
C ALA A 61 -3.60 -8.74 -0.06
N MET A 62 -3.28 -8.69 1.23
CA MET A 62 -2.82 -7.48 1.91
C MET A 62 -1.53 -6.96 1.28
N HIS A 63 -0.50 -7.80 1.19
CA HIS A 63 0.78 -7.44 0.59
C HIS A 63 0.61 -6.87 -0.83
N ASP A 64 -0.06 -7.62 -1.71
CA ASP A 64 -0.17 -7.24 -3.12
C ASP A 64 -0.95 -5.94 -3.31
N SER A 65 -2.08 -5.77 -2.61
CA SER A 65 -2.90 -4.58 -2.74
C SER A 65 -2.21 -3.33 -2.21
N HIS A 66 -1.52 -3.44 -1.07
CA HIS A 66 -0.80 -2.30 -0.47
C HIS A 66 0.45 -1.95 -1.27
N LEU A 67 1.19 -2.92 -1.79
CA LEU A 67 2.33 -2.65 -2.68
C LEU A 67 1.88 -2.03 -4.00
N ALA A 68 0.80 -2.53 -4.61
CA ALA A 68 0.22 -1.93 -5.81
C ALA A 68 -0.22 -0.48 -5.55
N ARG A 69 -0.86 -0.22 -4.41
CA ARG A 69 -1.27 1.12 -4.00
C ARG A 69 -0.08 2.04 -3.77
N ALA A 70 0.98 1.55 -3.12
CA ALA A 70 2.22 2.28 -2.91
C ALA A 70 2.87 2.70 -4.24
N ARG A 71 2.96 1.78 -5.21
CA ARG A 71 3.46 2.07 -6.57
C ARG A 71 2.60 3.12 -7.26
N TRP A 72 1.27 3.00 -7.22
CA TRP A 72 0.36 4.01 -7.77
C TRP A 72 0.59 5.40 -7.18
N MET A 73 0.91 5.51 -5.88
CA MET A 73 1.22 6.80 -5.26
C MET A 73 2.50 7.45 -5.80
N THR A 74 3.51 6.65 -6.20
CA THR A 74 4.73 7.16 -6.83
C THR A 74 4.50 7.66 -8.26
N GLU A 75 3.53 7.08 -8.98
CA GLU A 75 3.25 7.42 -10.39
C GLU A 75 2.19 8.52 -10.55
N VAL A 76 1.15 8.50 -9.72
CA VAL A 76 -0.06 9.35 -9.88
C VAL A 76 -0.28 10.27 -8.67
N GLY A 77 -0.07 9.75 -7.45
CA GLY A 77 -0.32 10.50 -6.20
C GLY A 77 0.54 11.76 -6.06
N TYR A 78 1.82 11.68 -6.44
CA TYR A 78 2.75 12.81 -6.34
C TYR A 78 2.40 13.96 -7.30
N ALA A 79 1.90 13.64 -8.50
CA ALA A 79 1.45 14.67 -9.46
C ALA A 79 0.23 15.45 -8.94
N HIS A 80 -0.67 14.81 -8.18
CA HIS A 80 -1.83 15.46 -7.59
C HIS A 80 -1.42 16.39 -6.43
N LEU A 81 -0.46 15.99 -5.59
CA LEU A 81 0.11 16.85 -4.52
C LEU A 81 0.84 18.08 -5.06
N LEU A 82 1.45 17.96 -6.25
CA LEU A 82 2.12 19.07 -6.95
C LEU A 82 1.17 19.92 -7.80
N GLY A 83 -0.14 19.64 -7.80
CA GLY A 83 -1.12 20.37 -8.61
C GLY A 83 -0.96 20.17 -10.12
N CYS A 84 -0.27 19.10 -10.55
CA CYS A 84 -0.04 18.77 -11.96
C CYS A 84 -1.25 18.10 -12.65
N GLU A 85 -2.47 18.38 -12.17
CA GLU A 85 -3.67 18.03 -12.94
C GLU A 85 -3.72 18.89 -14.20
N ARG A 86 -3.39 18.27 -15.33
CA ARG A 86 -3.68 18.83 -16.64
C ARG A 86 -5.21 18.99 -16.72
N PRO A 87 -5.74 20.20 -16.96
CA PRO A 87 -7.18 20.42 -16.93
C PRO A 87 -7.86 19.50 -17.94
N LEU A 88 -8.84 18.72 -17.46
CA LEU A 88 -9.75 18.00 -18.33
C LEU A 88 -10.47 19.04 -19.19
N ARG A 89 -10.10 19.14 -20.48
CA ARG A 89 -10.90 19.86 -21.45
C ARG A 89 -12.21 19.10 -21.65
N ARG A 90 -13.31 19.62 -21.09
CA ARG A 90 -14.63 19.58 -21.72
C ARG A 90 -15.37 20.88 -21.43
#